data_AF-A0AAD9GS40-F1
#
_entry.id   AF-A0AAD9GS40-F1
#
_cell.length_a   1.000
_cell.length_b   1.000
_cell.length_c   1.000
_cell.angle_alpha   90.00
_cell.angle_beta   90.00
_cell.angle_gamma   90.00
#
_symmetry.space_group_name_H-M   'P 1'
#
loop_
_entity.id
_entity.type
_entity.pdbx_description
1 polymer ?
#
loop_
_entity_poly.entity_id
_entity_poly.type
_entity_poly.pdbx_seq_one_letter_code
_entity_poly.pdbx_strand_id
1 'polypeptide(L)'
;MEFDAISQAMSELLPGGDNITAATKDWPWSTYITFLDQRCTPALLTEWRAKIQLANSTASASPFGLESVDVCASTSPIASGYGLATFAYVMERQPRDIVGFDACGTIQDLVAFALCEHSMSTQNCMDVTDAFSWGGFDINTKTWNPHTVQALGLPAHMLPTVKAPGAIIGQTAAAAAVLGLPSGKPVYLAMGDHPCAVMTTIAQTRGPADLNLSRTSVLSVGSASQLAMVLTEEDATQLKLSRGSCSLSFEVRPFLSENWYLGVAGSLSGGNIFAWFVKQCQAWSRQLAVDPTAEHLSDDATYARLISLGGTKLDTDLTFSPTLYGEWASPDVRGSIDQLRISNWSLGDISASICRGLVDNIFSMVPEDLRTDLLQQPMIGTGNALVRNSLLQHFLGQKLAHPSQLSIQSTADAAVGVAFIPSLLQK
;
A
#
# COMPACT_ATOMS: atom_id res chain seq x y z
N MET A 1 19.58 4.49 -3.89
CA MET A 1 19.56 5.71 -3.05
C MET A 1 19.04 5.40 -1.65
N GLU A 2 17.79 4.95 -1.45
CA GLU A 2 17.31 4.55 -0.10
C GLU A 2 18.01 3.30 0.46
N PHE A 3 18.20 2.25 -0.37
CA PHE A 3 18.90 1.04 0.07
C PHE A 3 20.37 1.32 0.45
N ASP A 4 21.06 2.19 -0.29
CA ASP A 4 22.46 2.53 -0.01
C ASP A 4 22.58 3.30 1.31
N ALA A 5 21.63 4.21 1.58
CA ALA A 5 21.59 4.97 2.83
C ALA A 5 21.24 4.07 4.03
N ILE A 6 20.29 3.13 3.87
CA ILE A 6 19.95 2.17 4.93
C ILE A 6 21.10 1.19 5.14
N SER A 7 21.73 0.69 4.07
CA SER A 7 22.91 -0.18 4.17
C SER A 7 24.04 0.53 4.90
N GLN A 8 24.29 1.81 4.60
CA GLN A 8 25.29 2.61 5.31
C GLN A 8 24.92 2.79 6.79
N ALA A 9 23.69 3.22 7.10
CA ALA A 9 23.23 3.41 8.48
C ALA A 9 23.25 2.11 9.29
N MET A 10 22.89 0.98 8.66
CA MET A 10 22.94 -0.35 9.28
C MET A 10 24.38 -0.82 9.49
N SER A 11 25.30 -0.56 8.56
CA SER A 11 26.73 -0.82 8.76
C SER A 11 27.32 0.02 9.90
N GLU A 12 26.79 1.21 10.16
CA GLU A 12 27.17 2.07 11.29
C GLU A 12 26.54 1.63 12.62
N LEU A 13 25.32 1.07 12.60
CA LEU A 13 24.64 0.50 13.77
C LEU A 13 25.27 -0.83 14.24
N LEU A 14 25.85 -1.59 13.31
CA LEU A 14 26.57 -2.82 13.64
C LEU A 14 27.96 -2.45 14.19
N PRO A 15 28.36 -2.96 15.37
CA PRO A 15 29.53 -2.47 16.08
C PRO A 15 30.82 -2.69 15.28
N GLY A 16 31.33 -1.64 14.66
CA GLY A 16 32.73 -1.49 14.27
C GLY A 16 33.57 -1.21 15.53
N GLY A 17 34.07 -2.26 16.17
CA GLY A 17 34.89 -2.13 17.37
C GLY A 17 36.35 -1.81 17.04
N ASP A 18 36.83 -0.65 17.48
CA ASP A 18 38.27 -0.31 17.59
C ASP A 18 39.00 -1.10 18.70
N ASN A 19 38.49 -2.27 19.12
CA ASN A 19 39.10 -3.12 20.15
C ASN A 19 39.26 -4.56 19.64
N ILE A 20 40.51 -5.01 19.61
CA ILE A 20 41.08 -6.23 18.98
C ILE A 20 40.55 -7.58 19.52
N THR A 21 39.43 -7.64 20.25
CA THR A 21 38.92 -8.90 20.82
C THR A 21 37.40 -9.13 20.75
N ALA A 22 36.62 -8.24 20.14
CA ALA A 22 35.22 -8.52 19.84
C ALA A 22 35.11 -9.01 18.39
N ALA A 23 34.69 -10.26 18.19
CA ALA A 23 34.36 -10.77 16.86
C ALA A 23 33.34 -9.81 16.21
N THR A 24 33.73 -9.18 15.10
CA THR A 24 32.88 -8.32 14.29
C THR A 24 31.64 -9.11 13.93
N LYS A 25 30.48 -8.69 14.47
CA LYS A 25 29.20 -9.35 14.22
C LYS A 25 28.70 -8.84 12.86
N ASP A 26 29.31 -9.31 11.78
CA ASP A 26 28.78 -9.08 10.44
C ASP A 26 27.42 -9.76 10.37
N TRP A 27 26.36 -8.98 10.21
CA TRP A 27 25.05 -9.53 9.87
C TRP A 27 25.02 -9.72 8.36
N PRO A 28 25.05 -10.96 7.85
CA PRO A 28 24.70 -11.16 6.46
C PRO A 28 23.23 -10.77 6.31
N TRP A 29 22.94 -9.81 5.44
CA TRP A 29 21.60 -9.58 4.89
C TRP A 29 21.60 -9.92 3.40
N SER A 30 20.47 -10.43 2.91
CA SER A 30 20.31 -10.71 1.49
C SER A 30 20.15 -9.41 0.70
N THR A 31 20.12 -9.51 -0.63
CA THR A 31 19.69 -8.39 -1.47
C THR A 31 18.27 -7.98 -1.10
N TYR A 32 18.05 -6.70 -0.82
CA TYR A 32 16.73 -6.18 -0.54
C TYR A 32 15.83 -6.25 -1.78
N ILE A 33 14.68 -6.89 -1.64
CA ILE A 33 13.66 -7.04 -2.68
C ILE A 33 12.47 -6.19 -2.27
N THR A 34 12.11 -5.23 -3.13
CA THR A 34 11.06 -4.25 -2.83
C THR A 34 9.68 -4.75 -3.27
N PHE A 35 8.63 -4.09 -2.78
CA PHE A 35 7.24 -4.37 -3.20
C PHE A 35 6.97 -4.14 -4.70
N LEU A 36 7.87 -3.45 -5.40
CA LEU A 36 7.76 -3.26 -6.85
C LEU A 36 8.24 -4.49 -7.65
N ASP A 37 8.85 -5.47 -6.99
CA ASP A 37 9.36 -6.67 -7.65
C ASP A 37 8.25 -7.50 -8.33
N GLN A 38 8.48 -7.84 -9.60
CA GLN A 38 7.54 -8.57 -10.45
C GLN A 38 8.03 -9.98 -10.84
N ARG A 39 8.99 -10.56 -10.11
CA ARG A 39 9.51 -11.90 -10.44
C ARG A 39 8.44 -12.99 -10.29
N CYS A 40 7.47 -12.76 -9.41
CA CYS A 40 6.35 -13.65 -9.17
C CYS A 40 5.28 -13.45 -10.26
N THR A 41 5.46 -14.10 -11.40
CA THR A 41 4.55 -13.98 -12.54
C THR A 41 3.10 -14.40 -12.21
N PRO A 42 2.09 -13.90 -12.95
CA PRO A 42 0.69 -14.30 -12.75
C PRO A 42 0.44 -15.81 -12.83
N ALA A 43 1.21 -16.54 -13.65
CA ALA A 43 1.11 -17.99 -13.76
C ALA A 43 1.59 -18.69 -12.47
N LEU A 44 2.73 -18.26 -11.91
CA LEU A 44 3.25 -18.79 -10.64
C LEU A 44 2.28 -18.50 -9.48
N LEU A 45 1.76 -17.27 -9.41
CA LEU A 45 0.80 -16.88 -8.39
C LEU A 45 -0.48 -17.72 -8.46
N THR A 46 -0.98 -18.00 -9.67
CA THR A 46 -2.14 -18.88 -9.88
C THR A 46 -1.87 -20.30 -9.37
N GLU A 47 -0.70 -20.86 -9.69
CA GLU A 47 -0.29 -22.19 -9.21
C GLU A 47 -0.22 -22.24 -7.68
N TRP A 48 0.45 -21.29 -7.05
CA TRP A 48 0.58 -21.22 -5.60
C TRP A 48 -0.76 -21.02 -4.89
N ARG A 49 -1.64 -20.15 -5.42
CA ARG A 49 -2.99 -19.96 -4.88
C ARG A 49 -3.81 -21.26 -4.94
N ALA A 50 -3.68 -22.03 -6.02
CA ALA A 50 -4.34 -23.33 -6.14
C ALA A 50 -3.81 -24.36 -5.11
N LYS A 51 -2.48 -24.41 -4.88
CA LYS A 51 -1.87 -25.26 -3.84
C LYS A 51 -2.39 -24.90 -2.45
N ILE A 52 -2.45 -23.60 -2.14
CA ILE A 52 -2.93 -23.08 -0.85
C ILE A 52 -4.42 -23.42 -0.66
N GLN A 53 -5.24 -23.21 -1.69
CA GLN A 53 -6.66 -23.54 -1.64
C GLN A 53 -6.87 -25.03 -1.36
N LEU A 54 -6.14 -25.92 -2.03
CA LEU A 54 -6.20 -27.35 -1.79
C LEU A 54 -5.83 -27.70 -0.34
N ALA A 55 -4.74 -27.12 0.18
CA ALA A 55 -4.29 -27.35 1.56
C ALA A 55 -5.36 -26.90 2.58
N ASN A 56 -5.95 -25.72 2.39
CA ASN A 56 -7.01 -25.20 3.25
C ASN A 56 -8.29 -26.07 3.19
N SER A 57 -8.70 -26.53 2.01
CA SER A 57 -9.90 -27.39 1.86
C SER A 57 -9.72 -28.78 2.51
N THR A 58 -8.52 -29.35 2.47
CA THR A 58 -8.26 -30.62 3.16
C THR A 58 -8.32 -30.50 4.69
N ALA A 59 -8.05 -29.32 5.23
CA ALA A 59 -8.09 -29.06 6.67
C ALA A 59 -9.51 -28.77 7.19
N SER A 60 -10.37 -28.15 6.37
CA SER A 60 -11.76 -27.85 6.73
C SER A 60 -12.70 -29.06 6.65
N ALA A 61 -12.28 -30.15 5.99
CA ALA A 61 -13.00 -31.42 5.95
C ALA A 61 -12.88 -32.20 7.27
N SER A 62 -13.51 -31.70 8.35
CA SER A 62 -13.75 -32.46 9.58
C SER A 62 -14.85 -33.52 9.37
N PRO A 63 -14.76 -34.73 9.97
CA PRO A 63 -15.78 -35.78 9.80
C PRO A 63 -17.14 -35.47 10.43
N PHE A 64 -17.27 -34.39 11.21
CA PHE A 64 -18.48 -34.07 11.98
C PHE A 64 -18.95 -32.64 11.75
N GLY A 65 -19.74 -32.45 10.69
CA GLY A 65 -20.97 -31.62 10.60
C GLY A 65 -21.13 -30.25 11.27
N LEU A 66 -20.10 -29.58 11.78
CA LEU A 66 -20.17 -28.15 12.12
C LEU A 66 -19.71 -27.30 10.94
N GLU A 67 -20.42 -26.21 10.68
CA GLU A 67 -20.07 -25.22 9.64
C GLU A 67 -18.60 -24.80 9.80
N SER A 68 -17.79 -25.12 8.80
CA SER A 68 -16.39 -24.76 8.75
C SER A 68 -16.27 -23.24 8.59
N VAL A 69 -15.61 -22.57 9.54
CA VAL A 69 -15.10 -21.22 9.31
C VAL A 69 -14.22 -21.28 8.06
N ASP A 70 -14.56 -20.53 7.03
CA ASP A 70 -13.87 -20.57 5.75
C ASP A 70 -12.45 -19.99 5.91
N VAL A 71 -11.48 -20.85 6.24
CA VAL A 71 -10.05 -20.52 6.41
C VAL A 71 -9.47 -19.82 5.17
N CYS A 72 -10.09 -20.02 4.00
CA CYS A 72 -9.67 -19.39 2.75
C CYS A 72 -10.09 -17.90 2.64
N ALA A 73 -11.08 -17.46 3.40
CA ALA A 73 -11.60 -16.09 3.36
C ALA A 73 -10.89 -15.14 4.35
N SER A 74 -10.21 -15.67 5.37
CA SER A 74 -9.49 -14.88 6.40
C SER A 74 -8.02 -14.61 6.08
N THR A 75 -7.43 -15.37 5.16
CA THR A 75 -5.99 -15.32 4.88
C THR A 75 -5.66 -14.29 3.79
N SER A 76 -4.66 -13.44 4.03
CA SER A 76 -4.22 -12.45 3.06
C SER A 76 -3.65 -13.10 1.79
N PRO A 77 -3.91 -12.53 0.61
CA PRO A 77 -3.56 -13.17 -0.65
C PRO A 77 -2.04 -13.22 -0.86
N ILE A 78 -1.59 -14.24 -1.59
CA ILE A 78 -0.24 -14.24 -2.17
C ILE A 78 -0.28 -13.43 -3.46
N ALA A 79 0.54 -12.39 -3.56
CA ALA A 79 0.62 -11.48 -4.71
C ALA A 79 2.07 -11.13 -5.05
N SER A 80 2.32 -10.62 -6.27
CA SER A 80 3.66 -10.11 -6.60
C SER A 80 3.95 -8.86 -5.77
N GLY A 81 5.20 -8.68 -5.37
CA GLY A 81 5.61 -7.64 -4.43
C GLY A 81 5.39 -7.99 -2.96
N TYR A 82 4.68 -9.09 -2.65
CA TYR A 82 4.48 -9.53 -1.27
C TYR A 82 5.65 -10.42 -0.79
N GLY A 83 5.94 -10.35 0.51
CA GLY A 83 7.08 -11.03 1.14
C GLY A 83 7.07 -12.55 1.02
N LEU A 84 5.96 -13.23 1.34
CA LEU A 84 5.88 -14.70 1.24
C LEU A 84 5.96 -15.21 -0.20
N ALA A 85 5.39 -14.47 -1.18
CA ALA A 85 5.50 -14.82 -2.59
C ALA A 85 6.96 -14.80 -3.05
N THR A 86 7.67 -13.73 -2.66
CA THR A 86 9.10 -13.56 -2.94
C THR A 86 9.92 -14.63 -2.25
N PHE A 87 9.61 -14.95 -0.99
CA PHE A 87 10.32 -15.98 -0.25
C PHE A 87 10.13 -17.36 -0.88
N ALA A 88 8.90 -17.70 -1.29
CA ALA A 88 8.60 -18.94 -2.02
C ALA A 88 9.37 -19.01 -3.35
N TYR A 89 9.43 -17.90 -4.10
CA TYR A 89 10.22 -17.83 -5.32
C TYR A 89 11.70 -18.14 -5.05
N VAL A 90 12.29 -17.50 -4.04
CA VAL A 90 13.71 -17.68 -3.70
C VAL A 90 13.98 -19.12 -3.23
N MET A 91 13.11 -19.69 -2.40
CA MET A 91 13.20 -21.11 -1.98
C MET A 91 13.18 -22.07 -3.18
N GLU A 92 12.30 -21.84 -4.16
CA GLU A 92 12.14 -22.74 -5.32
C GLU A 92 13.22 -22.54 -6.39
N ARG A 93 13.64 -21.30 -6.65
CA ARG A 93 14.45 -20.93 -7.82
C ARG A 93 15.88 -20.55 -7.48
N GLN A 94 16.12 -20.05 -6.28
CA GLN A 94 17.40 -19.48 -5.84
C GLN A 94 17.76 -19.89 -4.40
N PRO A 95 17.64 -21.18 -4.00
CA PRO A 95 17.78 -21.58 -2.59
C PRO A 95 19.19 -21.34 -2.02
N ARG A 96 20.20 -21.17 -2.87
CA ARG A 96 21.56 -20.84 -2.46
C ARG A 96 21.66 -19.43 -1.87
N ASP A 97 20.78 -18.52 -2.27
CA ASP A 97 20.82 -17.10 -1.88
C ASP A 97 20.39 -16.88 -0.42
N ILE A 98 19.80 -17.91 0.20
CA ILE A 98 19.30 -17.89 1.58
C ILE A 98 20.02 -18.90 2.50
N VAL A 99 21.10 -19.52 2.02
CA VAL A 99 21.94 -20.37 2.87
C VAL A 99 22.63 -19.51 3.94
N GLY A 100 22.50 -19.93 5.21
CA GLY A 100 23.11 -19.25 6.35
C GLY A 100 22.22 -18.17 6.98
N PHE A 101 21.03 -17.93 6.44
CA PHE A 101 20.03 -17.05 7.05
C PHE A 101 19.04 -17.86 7.87
N ASP A 102 18.57 -17.28 8.99
CA ASP A 102 17.66 -17.93 9.94
C ASP A 102 16.40 -17.08 10.26
N ALA A 103 16.28 -15.92 9.64
CA ALA A 103 15.14 -15.00 9.80
C ALA A 103 14.87 -14.21 8.51
N CYS A 104 13.64 -13.72 8.35
CA CYS A 104 13.25 -12.78 7.30
C CYS A 104 12.32 -11.69 7.86
N GLY A 105 12.24 -10.52 7.24
CA GLY A 105 11.41 -9.42 7.72
C GLY A 105 11.42 -8.22 6.78
N THR A 106 10.69 -7.16 7.13
CA THR A 106 10.76 -5.90 6.37
C THR A 106 12.03 -5.12 6.74
N ILE A 107 12.34 -4.10 5.94
CA ILE A 107 13.48 -3.22 6.20
C ILE A 107 13.33 -2.45 7.52
N GLN A 108 12.10 -2.08 7.88
CA GLN A 108 11.79 -1.36 9.11
C GLN A 108 11.83 -2.28 10.34
N ASP A 109 11.41 -3.54 10.21
CA ASP A 109 11.59 -4.55 11.27
C ASP A 109 13.08 -4.79 11.53
N LEU A 110 13.91 -4.84 10.48
CA LEU A 110 15.36 -5.00 10.60
C LEU A 110 15.99 -3.83 11.39
N VAL A 111 15.59 -2.58 11.10
CA VAL A 111 16.06 -1.41 11.85
C VAL A 111 15.64 -1.51 13.31
N ALA A 112 14.38 -1.86 13.59
CA ALA A 112 13.88 -1.99 14.95
C ALA A 112 14.60 -3.12 15.72
N PHE A 113 14.88 -4.24 15.06
CA PHE A 113 15.63 -5.38 15.59
C PHE A 113 17.08 -4.98 15.92
N ALA A 114 17.75 -4.21 15.05
CA ALA A 114 19.10 -3.70 15.28
C ALA A 114 19.16 -2.65 16.40
N LEU A 115 18.19 -1.74 16.49
CA LEU A 115 18.11 -0.76 17.59
C LEU A 115 18.02 -1.41 18.97
N CYS A 116 17.42 -2.61 19.03
CA CYS A 116 17.32 -3.41 20.25
C CYS A 116 18.51 -4.35 20.48
N GLU A 117 19.51 -4.37 19.59
CA GLU A 117 20.61 -5.36 19.59
C GLU A 117 20.11 -6.82 19.70
N HIS A 118 18.93 -7.10 19.14
CA HIS A 118 18.43 -8.46 19.07
C HIS A 118 19.37 -9.32 18.23
N SER A 119 19.44 -10.61 18.53
CA SER A 119 20.34 -11.51 17.78
C SER A 119 19.84 -12.93 17.61
N MET A 120 18.67 -13.23 18.15
CA MET A 120 18.00 -14.51 17.95
C MET A 120 16.82 -14.28 16.99
N SER A 121 16.62 -15.18 16.03
CA SER A 121 15.47 -15.17 15.12
C SER A 121 14.13 -15.15 15.87
N THR A 122 14.07 -15.72 17.08
CA THR A 122 12.88 -15.68 17.95
C THR A 122 12.51 -14.29 18.46
N GLN A 123 13.41 -13.30 18.35
CA GLN A 123 13.14 -11.90 18.71
C GLN A 123 12.65 -11.09 17.50
N ASN A 124 12.67 -11.67 16.31
CA ASN A 124 12.17 -11.04 15.09
C ASN A 124 10.64 -10.95 15.15
N CYS A 125 10.13 -9.73 15.00
CA CYS A 125 8.72 -9.43 15.13
C CYS A 125 8.24 -8.61 13.93
N MET A 126 6.97 -8.75 13.59
CA MET A 126 6.32 -7.96 12.54
C MET A 126 4.94 -7.55 12.99
N ASP A 127 4.51 -6.36 12.60
CA ASP A 127 3.17 -5.84 12.87
C ASP A 127 2.12 -6.53 11.98
N VAL A 128 0.86 -6.60 12.45
CA VAL A 128 -0.26 -7.14 11.68
C VAL A 128 -0.49 -6.44 10.33
N THR A 129 -0.21 -5.14 10.21
CA THR A 129 -0.43 -4.40 8.95
C THR A 129 0.62 -4.75 7.89
N ASP A 130 1.88 -4.92 8.30
CA ASP A 130 2.95 -5.45 7.44
C ASP A 130 2.76 -6.93 7.14
N ALA A 131 2.41 -7.74 8.15
CA ALA A 131 2.19 -9.18 7.99
C ALA A 131 1.06 -9.46 6.98
N PHE A 132 -0.02 -8.67 6.99
CA PHE A 132 -1.06 -8.75 5.98
C PHE A 132 -0.48 -8.53 4.57
N SER A 133 0.31 -7.47 4.41
CA SER A 133 0.95 -7.07 3.14
C SER A 133 2.10 -8.00 2.71
N TRP A 134 2.48 -8.96 3.54
CA TRP A 134 3.40 -10.04 3.21
C TRP A 134 2.72 -11.25 2.57
N GLY A 135 1.40 -11.36 2.68
CA GLY A 135 0.62 -12.50 2.20
C GLY A 135 0.63 -13.67 3.17
N GLY A 136 -0.40 -14.52 3.16
CA GLY A 136 -0.48 -15.70 4.03
C GLY A 136 -0.68 -15.43 5.52
N PHE A 137 -1.00 -14.19 5.91
CA PHE A 137 -1.39 -13.83 7.27
C PHE A 137 -2.90 -14.06 7.46
N ASP A 138 -3.30 -14.75 8.52
CA ASP A 138 -4.72 -14.95 8.86
C ASP A 138 -5.19 -13.84 9.81
N ILE A 139 -6.20 -13.09 9.36
CA ILE A 139 -6.73 -11.94 10.11
C ILE A 139 -7.48 -12.33 11.40
N ASN A 140 -8.04 -13.54 11.47
CA ASN A 140 -8.79 -14.00 12.62
C ASN A 140 -7.83 -14.51 13.71
N THR A 141 -6.82 -15.30 13.34
CA THR A 141 -5.84 -15.83 14.31
C THR A 141 -4.71 -14.85 14.60
N LYS A 142 -4.52 -13.84 13.74
CA LYS A 142 -3.42 -12.85 13.79
C LYS A 142 -2.04 -13.50 13.73
N THR A 143 -1.93 -14.57 12.96
CA THR A 143 -0.68 -15.33 12.75
C THR A 143 -0.51 -15.70 11.29
N TRP A 144 0.66 -16.20 10.90
CA TRP A 144 0.83 -16.87 9.61
C TRP A 144 -0.10 -18.08 9.50
N ASN A 145 -0.79 -18.23 8.37
CA ASN A 145 -1.61 -19.41 8.08
C ASN A 145 -0.68 -20.61 7.87
N PRO A 146 -0.74 -21.65 8.74
CA PRO A 146 0.18 -22.78 8.66
C PRO A 146 0.02 -23.59 7.38
N HIS A 147 -1.19 -23.67 6.82
CA HIS A 147 -1.45 -24.36 5.55
C HIS A 147 -0.84 -23.60 4.38
N THR A 148 -0.86 -22.26 4.41
CA THR A 148 -0.20 -21.44 3.39
C THR A 148 1.32 -21.62 3.44
N VAL A 149 1.91 -21.54 4.64
CA VAL A 149 3.34 -21.75 4.86
C VAL A 149 3.78 -23.14 4.39
N GLN A 150 3.01 -24.18 4.74
CA GLN A 150 3.28 -25.55 4.32
C GLN A 150 3.13 -25.74 2.81
N ALA A 151 2.06 -25.22 2.19
CA ALA A 151 1.78 -25.38 0.76
C ALA A 151 2.87 -24.71 -0.13
N LEU A 152 3.48 -23.64 0.37
CA LEU A 152 4.58 -22.94 -0.28
C LEU A 152 5.97 -23.51 0.09
N GLY A 153 6.03 -24.55 0.95
CA GLY A 153 7.29 -25.16 1.37
C GLY A 153 8.20 -24.23 2.17
N LEU A 154 7.63 -23.26 2.89
CA LEU A 154 8.40 -22.24 3.61
C LEU A 154 8.85 -22.73 4.99
N PRO A 155 10.08 -22.38 5.43
CA PRO A 155 10.58 -22.71 6.77
C PRO A 155 9.90 -21.80 7.81
N ALA A 156 8.86 -22.31 8.47
CA ALA A 156 8.05 -21.55 9.44
C ALA A 156 8.88 -20.87 10.55
N HIS A 157 10.00 -21.47 10.96
CA HIS A 157 10.87 -20.93 12.01
C HIS A 157 11.62 -19.65 11.61
N MET A 158 11.71 -19.34 10.30
CA MET A 158 12.32 -18.09 9.82
C MET A 158 11.34 -16.93 9.78
N LEU A 159 10.04 -17.20 9.85
CA LEU A 159 9.02 -16.16 9.76
C LEU A 159 8.97 -15.34 11.06
N PRO A 160 8.81 -14.00 10.98
CA PRO A 160 8.71 -13.16 12.17
C PRO A 160 7.50 -13.51 13.02
N THR A 161 7.61 -13.30 14.32
CA THR A 161 6.46 -13.40 15.23
C THR A 161 5.54 -12.20 15.03
N VAL A 162 4.30 -12.44 14.62
CA VAL A 162 3.34 -11.34 14.40
C VAL A 162 2.82 -10.80 15.73
N LYS A 163 2.81 -9.47 15.87
CA LYS A 163 2.39 -8.76 17.09
C LYS A 163 1.44 -7.61 16.75
N ALA A 164 0.66 -7.19 17.74
CA ALA A 164 -0.27 -6.07 17.60
C ALA A 164 0.48 -4.72 17.41
N PRO A 165 -0.15 -3.76 16.72
CA PRO A 165 0.37 -2.39 16.60
C PRO A 165 0.63 -1.77 17.98
N GLY A 166 1.69 -0.97 18.09
CA GLY A 166 2.06 -0.34 19.36
C GLY A 166 2.72 -1.26 20.40
N ALA A 167 2.99 -2.53 20.06
CA ALA A 167 3.81 -3.39 20.91
C ALA A 167 5.23 -2.86 21.06
N ILE A 168 5.81 -2.98 22.26
CA ILE A 168 7.23 -2.72 22.49
C ILE A 168 8.00 -4.00 22.21
N ILE A 169 8.99 -3.94 21.33
CA ILE A 169 9.82 -5.10 20.96
C ILE A 169 11.10 -5.19 21.81
N GLY A 170 11.55 -4.07 22.38
CA GLY A 170 12.76 -3.99 23.16
C GLY A 170 13.04 -2.56 23.62
N GLN A 171 14.30 -2.30 23.94
CA GLN A 171 14.78 -0.96 24.28
C GLN A 171 16.01 -0.62 23.46
N THR A 172 16.23 0.67 23.20
CA THR A 172 17.45 1.14 22.52
C THR A 172 18.70 0.71 23.29
N ALA A 173 19.55 -0.06 22.61
CA ALA A 173 20.80 -0.56 23.16
C ALA A 173 21.96 0.41 22.87
N ALA A 174 23.20 0.00 23.12
CA ALA A 174 24.37 0.87 22.97
C ALA A 174 24.60 1.29 21.50
N ALA A 175 24.33 0.40 20.56
CA ALA A 175 24.41 0.62 19.12
C ALA A 175 23.57 1.83 18.65
N ALA A 176 22.42 2.08 19.29
CA ALA A 176 21.55 3.20 18.92
C ALA A 176 22.21 4.58 19.16
N ALA A 177 23.26 4.66 19.99
CA ALA A 177 24.01 5.89 20.24
C ALA A 177 24.68 6.44 18.98
N VAL A 178 25.00 5.60 17.99
CA VAL A 178 25.55 6.02 16.69
C VAL A 178 24.58 6.93 15.94
N LEU A 179 23.27 6.71 16.13
CA LEU A 179 22.21 7.56 15.58
C LEU A 179 21.85 8.75 16.50
N GLY A 180 22.61 8.97 17.57
CA GLY A 180 22.31 9.99 18.57
C GLY A 180 21.09 9.68 19.46
N LEU A 181 20.61 8.43 19.47
CA LEU A 181 19.47 8.03 20.29
C LEU A 181 19.91 7.68 21.72
N PRO A 182 19.15 8.11 22.75
CA PRO A 182 19.45 7.74 24.13
C PRO A 182 19.18 6.24 24.36
N SER A 183 20.02 5.60 25.18
CA SER A 183 19.83 4.19 25.58
C SER A 183 18.65 4.02 26.54
N GLY A 184 18.06 2.82 26.55
CA GLY A 184 16.98 2.42 27.45
C GLY A 184 15.61 2.99 27.08
N LYS A 185 15.43 3.53 25.87
CA LYS A 185 14.12 3.99 25.38
C LYS A 185 13.35 2.84 24.77
N PRO A 186 12.02 2.75 25.01
CA PRO A 186 11.19 1.76 24.34
C PRO A 186 11.31 1.87 22.82
N VAL A 187 11.56 0.74 22.16
CA VAL A 187 11.46 0.61 20.70
C VAL A 187 10.13 -0.07 20.41
N TYR A 188 9.24 0.67 19.77
CA TYR A 188 7.96 0.15 19.31
C TYR A 188 8.14 -0.64 18.03
N LEU A 189 7.28 -1.64 17.83
CA LEU A 189 7.20 -2.40 16.60
C LEU A 189 6.98 -1.45 15.42
N ALA A 190 7.71 -1.68 14.33
CA ALA A 190 7.47 -0.96 13.08
C ALA A 190 6.05 -1.25 12.58
N MET A 191 5.51 -0.37 11.75
CA MET A 191 4.16 -0.51 11.20
C MET A 191 4.17 -0.11 9.73
N GLY A 192 3.25 -0.67 8.94
CA GLY A 192 3.08 -0.32 7.55
C GLY A 192 2.89 1.20 7.35
N ASP A 193 3.51 1.72 6.30
CA ASP A 193 3.50 3.15 5.97
C ASP A 193 2.08 3.66 5.63
N HIS A 194 1.33 2.91 4.84
CA HIS A 194 -0.01 3.24 4.39
C HIS A 194 -1.02 3.44 5.54
N PRO A 195 -1.22 2.47 6.47
CA PRO A 195 -2.12 2.68 7.61
C PRO A 195 -1.67 3.83 8.51
N CYS A 196 -0.35 4.04 8.67
CA CYS A 196 0.16 5.20 9.41
C CYS A 196 -0.19 6.52 8.73
N ALA A 197 -0.01 6.63 7.41
CA ALA A 197 -0.36 7.83 6.64
C ALA A 197 -1.88 8.11 6.67
N VAL A 198 -2.72 7.08 6.58
CA VAL A 198 -4.18 7.21 6.73
C VAL A 198 -4.53 7.74 8.11
N MET A 199 -3.95 7.19 9.17
CA MET A 199 -4.17 7.67 10.54
C MET A 199 -3.76 9.13 10.69
N THR A 200 -2.58 9.53 10.19
CA THR A 200 -2.13 10.93 10.19
C THR A 200 -3.14 11.84 9.50
N THR A 201 -3.62 11.44 8.32
CA THR A 201 -4.59 12.21 7.52
C THR A 201 -5.87 12.48 8.31
N ILE A 202 -6.39 11.44 8.98
CA ILE A 202 -7.61 11.55 9.76
C ILE A 202 -7.36 12.40 11.03
N ALA A 203 -6.26 12.14 11.75
CA ALA A 203 -5.90 12.86 12.97
C ALA A 203 -5.61 14.35 12.73
N GLN A 204 -5.21 14.77 11.54
CA GLN A 204 -5.03 16.19 11.22
C GLN A 204 -6.35 16.95 11.07
N THR A 205 -7.46 16.28 10.77
CA THR A 205 -8.77 16.95 10.62
C THR A 205 -9.47 17.23 11.94
N ARG A 206 -9.09 16.55 13.03
CA ARG A 206 -9.84 16.56 14.30
C ARG A 206 -8.89 16.51 15.49
N GLY A 207 -9.28 17.14 16.60
CA GLY A 207 -8.53 17.01 17.84
C GLY A 207 -8.53 15.56 18.36
N PRO A 208 -7.53 15.14 19.17
CA PRO A 208 -7.43 13.78 19.69
C PRO A 208 -8.63 13.28 20.52
N ALA A 209 -9.49 14.19 21.00
CA ALA A 209 -10.69 13.87 21.76
C ALA A 209 -11.94 13.59 20.89
N ASP A 210 -11.93 14.01 19.62
CA ASP A 210 -13.07 13.91 18.68
C ASP A 210 -12.77 12.98 17.49
N LEU A 211 -11.78 12.10 17.65
CA LEU A 211 -11.33 11.17 16.62
C LEU A 211 -12.35 10.04 16.44
N ASN A 212 -13.47 10.34 15.78
CA ASN A 212 -14.36 9.32 15.27
C ASN A 212 -13.76 8.73 13.99
N LEU A 213 -13.04 7.62 14.14
CA LEU A 213 -12.43 6.89 13.04
C LEU A 213 -13.44 6.17 12.17
N SER A 214 -14.65 5.91 12.68
CA SER A 214 -15.64 5.15 11.94
C SER A 214 -16.00 5.87 10.63
N ARG A 215 -15.91 5.11 9.54
CA ARG A 215 -16.43 5.46 8.21
C ARG A 215 -15.81 6.72 7.57
N THR A 216 -14.63 7.16 8.01
CA THR A 216 -13.86 8.18 7.28
C THR A 216 -13.11 7.54 6.12
N SER A 217 -13.11 8.20 4.95
CA SER A 217 -12.37 7.74 3.77
C SER A 217 -11.24 8.69 3.40
N VAL A 218 -10.13 8.14 2.93
CA VAL A 218 -8.96 8.89 2.47
C VAL A 218 -8.62 8.48 1.05
N LEU A 219 -8.63 9.44 0.12
CA LEU A 219 -8.13 9.24 -1.24
C LEU A 219 -6.78 9.93 -1.41
N SER A 220 -5.73 9.14 -1.60
CA SER A 220 -4.40 9.64 -1.95
C SER A 220 -4.16 9.48 -3.46
N VAL A 221 -3.85 10.58 -4.14
CA VAL A 221 -3.45 10.56 -5.56
C VAL A 221 -2.05 11.13 -5.69
N GLY A 222 -1.07 10.23 -5.71
CA GLY A 222 0.31 10.49 -6.09
C GLY A 222 0.53 10.13 -7.56
N SER A 223 1.65 9.46 -7.87
CA SER A 223 1.84 8.83 -9.18
C SER A 223 0.80 7.73 -9.42
N ALA A 224 0.54 6.90 -8.41
CA ALA A 224 -0.55 5.94 -8.32
C ALA A 224 -1.66 6.47 -7.38
N SER A 225 -2.80 5.78 -7.34
CA SER A 225 -3.93 6.16 -6.49
C SER A 225 -4.24 5.08 -5.46
N GLN A 226 -4.60 5.50 -4.25
CA GLN A 226 -5.04 4.63 -3.16
C GLN A 226 -6.25 5.24 -2.47
N LEU A 227 -7.34 4.48 -2.39
CA LEU A 227 -8.53 4.84 -1.64
C LEU A 227 -8.64 3.91 -0.43
N ALA A 228 -8.64 4.49 0.75
CA ALA A 228 -8.73 3.79 2.02
C ALA A 228 -10.03 4.18 2.74
N MET A 229 -10.73 3.20 3.29
CA MET A 229 -11.97 3.36 4.06
C MET A 229 -11.78 2.72 5.43
N VAL A 230 -12.02 3.46 6.50
CA VAL A 230 -12.04 2.86 7.84
C VAL A 230 -13.35 2.10 8.03
N LEU A 231 -13.24 0.79 8.21
CA LEU A 231 -14.34 -0.15 8.32
C LEU A 231 -14.51 -0.63 9.77
N THR A 232 -15.76 -0.84 10.15
CA THR A 232 -16.11 -1.50 11.41
C THR A 232 -16.00 -3.02 11.26
N GLU A 233 -16.02 -3.74 12.38
CA GLU A 233 -16.10 -5.20 12.38
C GLU A 233 -17.35 -5.73 11.66
N GLU A 234 -18.48 -5.02 11.75
CA GLU A 234 -19.71 -5.36 11.04
C GLU A 234 -19.51 -5.25 9.52
N ASP A 235 -18.94 -4.14 9.04
CA ASP A 235 -18.64 -3.94 7.61
C ASP A 235 -17.71 -5.04 7.09
N ALA A 236 -16.64 -5.34 7.84
CA ALA A 236 -15.68 -6.37 7.48
C ALA A 236 -16.32 -7.77 7.44
N THR A 237 -17.23 -8.06 8.36
CA THR A 237 -17.96 -9.34 8.42
C THR A 237 -18.95 -9.46 7.26
N GLN A 238 -19.71 -8.40 6.96
CA GLN A 238 -20.64 -8.39 5.83
C GLN A 238 -19.90 -8.60 4.50
N LEU A 239 -18.74 -7.96 4.31
CA LEU A 239 -17.91 -8.16 3.13
C LEU A 239 -17.36 -9.59 2.99
N LYS A 240 -17.04 -10.25 4.10
CA LYS A 240 -16.64 -11.67 4.10
C LYS A 240 -17.80 -12.60 3.71
N LEU A 241 -19.04 -12.23 4.00
CA LEU A 241 -20.23 -13.02 3.66
C LEU A 241 -20.70 -12.77 2.22
N SER A 242 -20.65 -11.52 1.74
CA SER A 242 -21.07 -11.17 0.38
C SER A 242 -20.03 -11.53 -0.68
N ARG A 243 -18.78 -11.80 -0.28
CA ARG A 243 -17.69 -12.19 -1.17
C ARG A 243 -17.05 -13.48 -0.69
N GLY A 244 -16.97 -14.48 -1.57
CA GLY A 244 -15.97 -15.53 -1.43
C GLY A 244 -14.57 -14.94 -1.59
N SER A 245 -14.00 -14.41 -0.51
CA SER A 245 -12.68 -13.79 -0.39
C SER A 245 -12.46 -12.51 -1.24
N CYS A 246 -11.56 -11.65 -0.77
CA CYS A 246 -11.26 -10.33 -1.32
C CYS A 246 -11.08 -10.33 -2.85
N SER A 247 -11.73 -9.41 -3.57
CA SER A 247 -11.32 -9.13 -4.95
C SER A 247 -9.91 -8.56 -4.92
N LEU A 248 -9.08 -8.93 -5.90
CA LEU A 248 -7.75 -8.35 -6.10
C LEU A 248 -7.78 -6.81 -6.27
N SER A 249 -8.96 -6.22 -6.50
CA SER A 249 -9.16 -4.77 -6.61
C SER A 249 -9.43 -4.07 -5.27
N PHE A 250 -9.84 -4.81 -4.24
CA PHE A 250 -10.22 -4.24 -2.94
C PHE A 250 -9.94 -5.22 -1.79
N GLU A 251 -9.05 -4.81 -0.90
CA GLU A 251 -8.58 -5.61 0.22
C GLU A 251 -9.14 -5.09 1.55
N VAL A 252 -9.42 -5.99 2.49
CA VAL A 252 -9.75 -5.62 3.88
C VAL A 252 -8.57 -5.99 4.76
N ARG A 253 -7.91 -4.97 5.31
CA ARG A 253 -6.67 -5.10 6.08
C ARG A 253 -6.93 -4.83 7.57
N PRO A 254 -6.11 -5.39 8.49
CA PRO A 254 -6.09 -4.95 9.89
C PRO A 254 -5.80 -3.46 10.01
N PHE A 255 -6.38 -2.76 10.99
CA PHE A 255 -6.12 -1.34 11.20
C PHE A 255 -6.02 -0.96 12.68
N LEU A 256 -4.79 -0.98 13.22
CA LEU A 256 -4.36 -0.41 14.51
C LEU A 256 -4.97 -1.01 15.80
N SER A 257 -6.24 -1.38 15.78
CA SER A 257 -7.00 -1.98 16.88
C SER A 257 -7.68 -3.26 16.40
N GLU A 258 -8.12 -4.11 17.33
CA GLU A 258 -8.74 -5.40 17.01
C GLU A 258 -10.06 -5.28 16.25
N ASN A 259 -10.78 -4.17 16.45
CA ASN A 259 -12.14 -3.99 15.93
C ASN A 259 -12.18 -3.03 14.72
N TRP A 260 -11.03 -2.61 14.22
CA TRP A 260 -10.93 -1.69 13.08
C TRP A 260 -10.19 -2.34 11.92
N TYR A 261 -10.74 -2.09 10.75
CA TYR A 261 -10.23 -2.60 9.49
C TYR A 261 -10.07 -1.44 8.51
N LEU A 262 -9.21 -1.65 7.53
CA LEU A 262 -9.02 -0.71 6.43
C LEU A 262 -9.38 -1.39 5.12
N GLY A 263 -10.46 -0.93 4.50
CA GLY A 263 -10.81 -1.29 3.13
C GLY A 263 -9.96 -0.47 2.16
N VAL A 264 -9.16 -1.11 1.32
CA VAL A 264 -8.20 -0.44 0.45
C VAL A 264 -8.41 -0.85 -1.01
N ALA A 265 -8.68 0.13 -1.87
CA ALA A 265 -8.52 0.02 -3.31
C ALA A 265 -7.19 0.67 -3.74
N GLY A 266 -6.43 -0.03 -4.57
CA GLY A 266 -5.18 0.47 -5.14
C GLY A 266 -5.22 0.45 -6.66
N SER A 267 -4.88 1.58 -7.27
CA SER A 267 -4.84 1.78 -8.72
C SER A 267 -3.42 2.16 -9.15
N LEU A 268 -2.89 1.47 -10.16
CA LEU A 268 -1.63 1.85 -10.83
C LEU A 268 -1.76 3.19 -11.56
N SER A 269 -3.00 3.56 -11.88
CA SER A 269 -3.36 4.80 -12.53
C SER A 269 -3.59 5.91 -11.50
N GLY A 270 -2.79 6.98 -11.58
CA GLY A 270 -2.93 8.17 -10.76
C GLY A 270 -2.43 9.41 -11.50
N GLY A 271 -1.64 10.24 -10.83
CA GLY A 271 -0.99 11.40 -11.44
C GLY A 271 -0.04 11.04 -12.58
N ASN A 272 0.46 9.80 -12.64
CA ASN A 272 1.30 9.31 -13.74
C ASN A 272 0.60 9.37 -15.11
N ILE A 273 -0.73 9.19 -15.17
CA ILE A 273 -1.51 9.26 -16.42
C ILE A 273 -1.58 10.70 -16.92
N PHE A 274 -1.85 11.66 -16.02
CA PHE A 274 -1.86 13.06 -16.39
C PHE A 274 -0.45 13.56 -16.74
N ALA A 275 0.58 13.09 -16.03
CA ALA A 275 1.98 13.36 -16.36
C ALA A 275 2.37 12.84 -17.74
N TRP A 276 1.96 11.62 -18.08
CA TRP A 276 2.11 11.07 -19.43
C TRP A 276 1.46 11.99 -20.46
N PHE A 277 0.20 12.41 -20.24
CA PHE A 277 -0.49 13.30 -21.17
C PHE A 277 0.20 14.66 -21.37
N VAL A 278 0.74 15.25 -20.29
CA VAL A 278 1.59 16.44 -20.34
C VAL A 278 2.78 16.22 -21.27
N LYS A 279 3.49 15.10 -21.13
CA LYS A 279 4.63 14.75 -21.99
C LYS A 279 4.21 14.53 -23.45
N GLN A 280 3.05 13.93 -23.70
CA GLN A 280 2.51 13.78 -25.07
C GLN A 280 2.23 15.14 -25.71
N CYS A 281 1.62 16.08 -24.97
CA CYS A 281 1.35 17.42 -25.47
C CYS A 281 2.64 18.17 -25.82
N GLN A 282 3.67 18.07 -24.98
CA GLN A 282 4.98 18.66 -25.26
C GLN A 282 5.64 18.00 -26.48
N ALA A 283 5.56 16.68 -26.62
CA ALA A 283 6.11 15.97 -27.76
C ALA A 283 5.42 16.37 -29.08
N TRP A 284 4.09 16.43 -29.11
CA TRP A 284 3.33 16.89 -30.28
C TRP A 284 3.62 18.35 -30.63
N SER A 285 3.74 19.22 -29.62
CA SER A 285 4.13 20.62 -29.83
C SER A 285 5.49 20.72 -30.54
N ARG A 286 6.48 19.91 -30.15
CA ARG A 286 7.79 19.86 -30.84
C ARG A 286 7.70 19.33 -32.26
N GLN A 287 6.90 18.29 -32.51
CA GLN A 287 6.74 17.71 -33.84
C GLN A 287 6.06 18.67 -34.83
N LEU A 288 5.19 19.56 -34.32
CA LEU A 288 4.45 20.53 -35.12
C LEU A 288 5.13 21.92 -35.18
N ALA A 289 6.20 22.13 -34.41
CA ALA A 289 6.90 23.42 -34.37
C ALA A 289 7.55 23.72 -35.72
N VAL A 290 7.19 24.87 -36.30
CA VAL A 290 7.79 25.35 -37.56
C VAL A 290 9.26 25.74 -37.34
N ASP A 291 9.56 26.31 -36.18
CA ASP A 291 10.91 26.60 -35.73
C ASP A 291 11.30 25.62 -34.60
N PRO A 292 12.23 24.67 -34.85
CA PRO A 292 12.71 23.73 -33.84
C PRO A 292 13.44 24.38 -32.67
N THR A 293 13.81 25.66 -32.77
CA THR A 293 14.49 26.42 -31.73
C THR A 293 13.56 27.27 -30.88
N ALA A 294 12.26 27.28 -31.20
CA ALA A 294 11.27 28.02 -30.44
C ALA A 294 11.22 27.57 -28.97
N GLU A 295 11.03 28.53 -28.07
CA GLU A 295 10.87 28.24 -26.65
C GLU A 295 9.61 27.39 -26.41
N HIS A 296 9.77 26.27 -25.70
CA HIS A 296 8.67 25.39 -25.34
C HIS A 296 8.24 25.63 -23.90
N LEU A 297 6.96 25.39 -23.62
CA LEU A 297 6.44 25.46 -22.25
C LEU A 297 7.21 24.52 -21.32
N SER A 298 7.53 25.01 -20.12
CA SER A 298 8.02 24.18 -19.03
C SER A 298 6.96 23.14 -18.61
N ASP A 299 7.36 22.15 -17.82
CA ASP A 299 6.43 21.15 -17.26
C ASP A 299 5.31 21.84 -16.47
N ASP A 300 5.63 22.67 -15.48
CA ASP A 300 4.64 23.36 -14.65
C ASP A 300 3.70 24.25 -15.49
N ALA A 301 4.21 24.96 -16.49
CA ALA A 301 3.39 25.77 -17.38
C ALA A 301 2.46 24.91 -18.24
N THR A 302 2.92 23.74 -18.69
CA THR A 302 2.11 22.79 -19.45
C THR A 302 0.99 22.21 -18.58
N TYR A 303 1.29 21.79 -17.34
CA TYR A 303 0.27 21.34 -16.38
C TYR A 303 -0.79 22.43 -16.16
N ALA A 304 -0.37 23.65 -15.81
CA ALA A 304 -1.28 24.76 -15.55
C ALA A 304 -2.18 25.05 -16.76
N ARG A 305 -1.62 25.00 -17.98
CA ARG A 305 -2.37 25.22 -19.21
C ARG A 305 -3.40 24.12 -19.46
N LEU A 306 -3.02 22.85 -19.33
CA LEU A 306 -3.92 21.71 -19.56
C LEU A 306 -5.04 21.65 -18.52
N ILE A 307 -4.75 21.95 -17.25
CA ILE A 307 -5.75 22.06 -16.17
C ILE A 307 -6.72 23.21 -16.48
N SER A 308 -6.21 24.37 -16.87
CA SER A 308 -7.05 25.52 -17.24
C SER A 308 -7.97 25.22 -18.43
N LEU A 309 -7.44 24.58 -19.48
CA LEU A 309 -8.25 24.18 -20.64
C LEU A 309 -9.33 23.16 -20.25
N GLY A 310 -8.99 22.16 -19.43
CA GLY A 310 -9.97 21.20 -18.93
C GLY A 310 -11.06 21.84 -18.07
N GLY A 311 -10.73 22.92 -17.35
CA GLY A 311 -11.69 23.68 -16.56
C GLY A 311 -12.79 24.34 -17.39
N THR A 312 -12.58 24.50 -18.70
CA THR A 312 -13.58 25.01 -19.66
C THR A 312 -14.43 23.91 -20.29
N LYS A 313 -14.16 22.63 -19.96
CA LYS A 313 -14.73 21.42 -20.58
C LYS A 313 -15.21 20.40 -19.55
N LEU A 314 -15.69 20.86 -18.40
CA LEU A 314 -16.13 20.00 -17.29
C LEU A 314 -17.36 19.13 -17.63
N ASP A 315 -18.14 19.55 -18.64
CA ASP A 315 -19.34 18.89 -19.15
C ASP A 315 -19.10 17.95 -20.33
N THR A 316 -17.84 17.72 -20.72
CA THR A 316 -17.50 16.83 -21.85
C THR A 316 -18.08 15.42 -21.69
N ASP A 317 -18.58 14.85 -22.78
CA ASP A 317 -19.07 13.46 -22.85
C ASP A 317 -17.96 12.46 -23.24
N LEU A 318 -16.74 12.95 -23.54
CA LEU A 318 -15.57 12.12 -23.82
C LEU A 318 -15.19 11.29 -22.58
N THR A 319 -15.07 9.98 -22.71
CA THR A 319 -14.70 9.09 -21.58
C THR A 319 -13.29 8.55 -21.77
N PHE A 320 -12.47 8.60 -20.71
CA PHE A 320 -11.10 8.11 -20.71
C PHE A 320 -10.95 6.99 -19.69
N SER A 321 -10.59 5.79 -20.12
CA SER A 321 -10.17 4.70 -19.23
C SER A 321 -8.67 4.89 -18.91
N PRO A 322 -8.29 5.14 -17.64
CA PRO A 322 -6.94 5.57 -17.30
C PRO A 322 -5.90 4.45 -17.22
N THR A 323 -6.28 3.21 -17.54
CA THR A 323 -5.52 1.99 -17.27
C THR A 323 -4.37 1.71 -18.26
N LEU A 324 -3.59 2.75 -18.58
CA LEU A 324 -2.48 2.67 -19.55
C LEU A 324 -1.37 1.70 -19.13
N TYR A 325 -1.21 1.46 -17.82
CA TYR A 325 -0.25 0.50 -17.24
C TYR A 325 -0.89 -0.85 -16.88
N GLY A 326 -2.17 -1.07 -17.22
CA GLY A 326 -2.97 -2.12 -16.62
C GLY A 326 -3.37 -1.78 -15.17
N GLU A 327 -3.90 -2.76 -14.45
CA GLU A 327 -4.21 -2.66 -13.02
C GLU A 327 -3.79 -3.94 -12.27
N TRP A 328 -3.63 -3.87 -10.95
CA TRP A 328 -3.20 -5.02 -10.14
C TRP A 328 -4.08 -6.26 -10.31
N ALA A 329 -5.40 -6.05 -10.32
CA ALA A 329 -6.38 -7.11 -10.53
C ALA A 329 -6.51 -7.56 -11.99
N SER A 330 -6.01 -6.76 -12.93
CA SER A 330 -6.17 -7.00 -14.37
C SER A 330 -4.98 -6.41 -15.14
N PRO A 331 -3.80 -7.04 -15.13
CA PRO A 331 -2.58 -6.46 -15.72
C PRO A 331 -2.69 -6.24 -17.24
N ASP A 332 -3.54 -7.01 -17.92
CA ASP A 332 -3.74 -6.93 -19.36
C ASP A 332 -4.80 -5.90 -19.80
N VAL A 333 -5.47 -5.22 -18.85
CA VAL A 333 -6.39 -4.14 -19.20
C VAL A 333 -5.61 -2.99 -19.87
N ARG A 334 -6.27 -2.26 -20.75
CA ARG A 334 -5.68 -1.16 -21.51
C ARG A 334 -6.56 0.08 -21.39
N GLY A 335 -5.92 1.24 -21.39
CA GLY A 335 -6.64 2.50 -21.48
C GLY A 335 -7.32 2.66 -22.84
N SER A 336 -8.43 3.39 -22.84
CA SER A 336 -9.28 3.66 -24.00
C SER A 336 -9.80 5.09 -23.93
N ILE A 337 -10.18 5.61 -25.10
CA ILE A 337 -10.98 6.83 -25.20
C ILE A 337 -12.24 6.47 -25.97
N ASP A 338 -13.39 6.69 -25.35
CA ASP A 338 -14.70 6.37 -25.92
C ASP A 338 -15.55 7.64 -26.05
N GLN A 339 -16.67 7.53 -26.80
CA GLN A 339 -17.58 8.65 -27.09
C GLN A 339 -16.94 9.82 -27.88
N LEU A 340 -15.93 9.52 -28.71
CA LEU A 340 -15.30 10.52 -29.57
C LEU A 340 -16.27 11.07 -30.62
N ARG A 341 -16.35 12.39 -30.71
CA ARG A 341 -17.08 13.16 -31.72
C ARG A 341 -16.17 14.24 -32.29
N ILE A 342 -16.53 14.78 -33.45
CA ILE A 342 -15.81 15.91 -34.04
C ILE A 342 -15.81 17.16 -33.15
N SER A 343 -16.79 17.26 -32.23
CA SER A 343 -17.03 18.44 -31.38
C SER A 343 -16.39 18.39 -29.99
N ASN A 344 -15.90 17.23 -29.53
CA ASN A 344 -15.41 17.02 -28.16
C ASN A 344 -13.95 16.51 -28.11
N TRP A 345 -13.14 16.90 -29.10
CA TRP A 345 -11.75 16.48 -29.25
C TRP A 345 -10.76 17.63 -29.10
N SER A 346 -10.85 18.38 -28.00
CA SER A 346 -9.85 19.38 -27.62
C SER A 346 -8.93 18.88 -26.51
N LEU A 347 -7.78 19.54 -26.32
CA LEU A 347 -6.92 19.28 -25.16
C LEU A 347 -7.67 19.47 -23.83
N GLY A 348 -8.67 20.35 -23.79
CA GLY A 348 -9.53 20.53 -22.62
C GLY A 348 -10.41 19.31 -22.36
N ASP A 349 -11.04 18.76 -23.42
CA ASP A 349 -11.88 17.55 -23.32
C ASP A 349 -11.04 16.35 -22.84
N ILE A 350 -9.84 16.18 -23.38
CA ILE A 350 -8.92 15.11 -22.98
C ILE A 350 -8.45 15.31 -21.53
N SER A 351 -8.04 16.52 -21.13
CA SER A 351 -7.66 16.82 -19.75
C SER A 351 -8.78 16.51 -18.76
N ALA A 352 -10.00 16.97 -19.04
CA ALA A 352 -11.16 16.77 -18.17
C ALA A 352 -11.53 15.29 -18.09
N SER A 353 -11.61 14.59 -19.22
CA SER A 353 -11.94 13.16 -19.28
C SER A 353 -10.90 12.27 -18.57
N ILE A 354 -9.60 12.58 -18.65
CA ILE A 354 -8.56 11.87 -17.89
C ILE A 354 -8.81 12.01 -16.38
N CYS A 355 -9.01 13.23 -15.89
CA CYS A 355 -9.23 13.46 -14.46
C CYS A 355 -10.52 12.80 -13.95
N ARG A 356 -11.61 12.87 -14.73
CA ARG A 356 -12.84 12.14 -14.41
C ARG A 356 -12.60 10.63 -14.41
N GLY A 357 -11.93 10.11 -15.42
CA GLY A 357 -11.59 8.69 -15.56
C GLY A 357 -10.75 8.14 -14.42
N LEU A 358 -9.77 8.91 -13.93
CA LEU A 358 -8.96 8.54 -12.75
C LEU A 358 -9.82 8.37 -11.49
N VAL A 359 -10.76 9.29 -11.27
CA VAL A 359 -11.71 9.20 -10.15
C VAL A 359 -12.67 8.03 -10.35
N ASP A 360 -13.24 7.86 -11.54
CA ASP A 360 -14.14 6.75 -11.86
C ASP A 360 -13.47 5.39 -11.64
N ASN A 361 -12.22 5.24 -12.08
CA ASN A 361 -11.46 4.00 -11.98
C ASN A 361 -11.31 3.55 -10.53
N ILE A 362 -10.80 4.42 -9.64
CA ILE A 362 -10.58 4.05 -8.24
C ILE A 362 -11.89 3.78 -7.48
N PHE A 363 -12.97 4.51 -7.78
CA PHE A 363 -14.29 4.27 -7.17
C PHE A 363 -14.94 2.97 -7.68
N SER A 364 -14.68 2.58 -8.93
CA SER A 364 -15.19 1.32 -9.49
C SER A 364 -14.61 0.08 -8.79
N MET A 365 -13.42 0.21 -8.21
CA MET A 365 -12.75 -0.88 -7.48
C MET A 365 -13.42 -1.18 -6.13
N VAL A 366 -14.17 -0.22 -5.58
CA VAL A 366 -14.89 -0.37 -4.30
C VAL A 366 -16.15 -1.24 -4.50
N PRO A 367 -16.38 -2.24 -3.64
CA PRO A 367 -17.59 -3.07 -3.68
C PRO A 367 -18.88 -2.26 -3.67
N GLU A 368 -19.91 -2.75 -4.34
CA GLU A 368 -21.20 -2.04 -4.45
C GLU A 368 -21.83 -1.80 -3.08
N ASP A 369 -21.75 -2.79 -2.18
CA ASP A 369 -22.25 -2.73 -0.80
C ASP A 369 -21.67 -1.54 -0.01
N LEU A 370 -20.39 -1.19 -0.26
CA LEU A 370 -19.71 -0.07 0.39
C LEU A 370 -19.78 1.24 -0.40
N ARG A 371 -20.12 1.18 -1.69
CA ARG A 371 -20.04 2.35 -2.57
C ARG A 371 -21.06 3.41 -2.17
N THR A 372 -22.29 3.01 -1.84
CA THR A 372 -23.31 3.96 -1.36
C THR A 372 -22.83 4.70 -0.11
N ASP A 373 -22.23 3.95 0.81
CA ASP A 373 -21.69 4.49 2.04
C ASP A 373 -20.53 5.46 1.77
N LEU A 374 -19.55 5.05 0.97
CA LEU A 374 -18.41 5.88 0.56
C LEU A 374 -18.84 7.26 0.05
N LEU A 375 -19.87 7.33 -0.79
CA LEU A 375 -20.33 8.58 -1.39
C LEU A 375 -21.01 9.51 -0.37
N GLN A 376 -21.49 8.97 0.75
CA GLN A 376 -22.17 9.72 1.81
C GLN A 376 -21.25 10.12 2.96
N GLN A 377 -20.01 9.62 3.00
CA GLN A 377 -19.09 9.87 4.11
C GLN A 377 -18.17 11.07 3.86
N PRO A 378 -17.62 11.67 4.93
CA PRO A 378 -16.50 12.59 4.82
C PRO A 378 -15.32 11.92 4.10
N MET A 379 -14.73 12.65 3.15
CA MET A 379 -13.57 12.20 2.41
C MET A 379 -12.43 13.20 2.54
N ILE A 380 -11.24 12.68 2.81
CA ILE A 380 -10.03 13.48 2.83
C ILE A 380 -9.21 13.15 1.57
N GLY A 381 -8.98 14.15 0.75
CA GLY A 381 -8.13 14.08 -0.44
C GLY A 381 -6.70 14.51 -0.12
N THR A 382 -5.72 13.67 -0.46
CA THR A 382 -4.28 13.95 -0.30
C THR A 382 -3.50 13.52 -1.54
N GLY A 383 -2.19 13.76 -1.54
CA GLY A 383 -1.28 13.43 -2.63
C GLY A 383 -1.11 14.58 -3.63
N ASN A 384 0.14 14.76 -4.09
CA ASN A 384 0.54 15.92 -4.89
C ASN A 384 -0.30 16.13 -6.16
N ALA A 385 -0.72 15.06 -6.82
CA ALA A 385 -1.51 15.18 -8.04
C ALA A 385 -2.93 15.69 -7.75
N LEU A 386 -3.59 15.19 -6.69
CA LEU A 386 -4.91 15.70 -6.28
C LEU A 386 -4.82 17.13 -5.73
N VAL A 387 -3.84 17.41 -4.88
CA VAL A 387 -3.68 18.73 -4.23
C VAL A 387 -3.43 19.84 -5.26
N ARG A 388 -2.66 19.57 -6.32
CA ARG A 388 -2.27 20.57 -7.33
C ARG A 388 -3.19 20.61 -8.57
N ASN A 389 -4.17 19.72 -8.68
CA ASN A 389 -5.03 19.62 -9.87
C ASN A 389 -6.50 19.88 -9.53
N SER A 390 -6.99 21.07 -9.89
CA SER A 390 -8.37 21.47 -9.65
C SER A 390 -9.41 20.64 -10.41
N LEU A 391 -9.04 19.96 -11.51
CA LEU A 391 -9.95 19.04 -12.20
C LEU A 391 -10.18 17.77 -11.39
N LEU A 392 -9.12 17.19 -10.82
CA LEU A 392 -9.25 16.02 -9.94
C LEU A 392 -10.12 16.36 -8.73
N GLN A 393 -9.90 17.53 -8.10
CA GLN A 393 -10.71 17.99 -6.98
C GLN A 393 -12.18 18.19 -7.38
N HIS A 394 -12.42 18.76 -8.57
CA HIS A 394 -13.77 18.97 -9.08
C HIS A 394 -14.52 17.64 -9.30
N PHE A 395 -13.94 16.71 -10.06
CA PHE A 395 -14.60 15.44 -10.35
C PHE A 395 -14.73 14.54 -9.11
N LEU A 396 -13.78 14.61 -8.18
CA LEU A 396 -13.91 13.96 -6.88
C LEU A 396 -15.08 14.53 -6.08
N GLY A 397 -15.17 15.85 -5.99
CA GLY A 397 -16.28 16.53 -5.31
C GLY A 397 -17.65 16.21 -5.93
N GLN A 398 -17.71 16.06 -7.26
CA GLN A 398 -18.94 15.65 -7.97
C GLN A 398 -19.34 14.20 -7.72
N LYS A 399 -18.41 13.32 -7.35
CA LYS A 399 -18.75 11.93 -7.01
C LYS A 399 -19.44 11.83 -5.66
N LEU A 400 -19.04 12.64 -4.70
CA LEU A 400 -19.65 12.62 -3.37
C LEU A 400 -21.09 13.13 -3.42
N ALA A 401 -21.92 12.65 -2.50
CA ALA A 401 -23.31 13.10 -2.37
C ALA A 401 -23.39 14.61 -2.12
N HIS A 402 -22.44 15.15 -1.35
CA HIS A 402 -22.27 16.58 -1.14
C HIS A 402 -20.79 16.97 -1.32
N PRO A 403 -20.45 17.89 -2.24
CA PRO A 403 -19.07 18.34 -2.44
C PRO A 403 -18.39 18.89 -1.16
N SER A 404 -19.17 19.39 -0.20
CA SER A 404 -18.68 19.87 1.10
C SER A 404 -18.12 18.76 2.01
N GLN A 405 -18.32 17.49 1.66
CA GLN A 405 -17.74 16.35 2.38
C GLN A 405 -16.25 16.15 2.05
N LEU A 406 -15.77 16.77 0.97
CA LEU A 406 -14.37 16.68 0.55
C LEU A 406 -13.52 17.73 1.28
N SER A 407 -12.47 17.27 1.96
CA SER A 407 -11.40 18.12 2.50
C SER A 407 -10.09 17.80 1.80
N ILE A 408 -9.38 18.81 1.30
CA ILE A 408 -8.07 18.64 0.66
C ILE A 408 -6.96 18.96 1.66
N GLN A 409 -5.97 18.08 1.76
CA GLN A 409 -4.79 18.24 2.62
C GLN A 409 -3.50 18.08 1.84
N SER A 410 -2.50 18.89 2.17
CA SER A 410 -1.21 18.92 1.47
C SER A 410 -0.24 17.83 1.89
N THR A 411 -0.35 17.29 3.10
CA THR A 411 0.70 16.43 3.69
C THR A 411 0.15 15.43 4.70
N ALA A 412 0.21 14.15 4.36
CA ALA A 412 0.00 13.04 5.29
C ALA A 412 1.31 12.22 5.37
N ASP A 413 2.06 12.40 6.43
CA ASP A 413 3.34 11.71 6.64
C ASP A 413 3.14 10.49 7.54
N ALA A 414 3.57 9.32 7.06
CA ALA A 414 3.56 8.08 7.82
C ALA A 414 4.44 8.17 9.09
N ALA A 415 5.51 8.97 9.07
CA ALA A 415 6.38 9.18 10.22
C ALA A 415 5.67 9.90 11.38
N VAL A 416 4.73 10.79 11.08
CA VAL A 416 3.87 11.40 12.10
C VAL A 416 2.91 10.35 12.68
N GLY A 417 2.38 9.48 11.82
CA GLY A 417 1.44 8.43 12.20
C GLY A 417 2.08 7.42 13.15
N VAL A 418 3.25 6.90 12.80
CA VAL A 418 3.97 5.93 13.63
C VAL A 418 4.36 6.50 15.00
N ALA A 419 4.67 7.81 15.08
CA ALA A 419 4.94 8.48 16.35
C ALA A 419 3.68 8.70 17.20
N PHE A 420 2.53 8.94 16.54
CA PHE A 420 1.26 9.22 17.20
C PHE A 420 0.54 7.95 17.71
N ILE A 421 0.51 6.89 16.91
CA ILE A 421 -0.28 5.68 17.15
C ILE A 421 -0.01 5.04 18.52
N PRO A 422 1.24 4.85 18.99
CA PRO A 422 1.47 4.27 20.33
C PRO A 422 0.81 5.07 21.45
N SER A 423 0.76 6.41 21.35
CA SER A 423 0.10 7.27 22.33
C SER A 423 -1.43 7.18 22.29
N LEU A 424 -2.00 6.83 21.12
CA LEU A 424 -3.42 6.58 20.94
C LEU A 424 -3.84 5.24 21.54
N LEU A 425 -3.02 4.20 21.36
CA LEU A 425 -3.30 2.82 21.78
C LEU A 425 -3.03 2.56 23.27
N GLN A 426 -2.28 3.42 23.95
CA GLN A 426 -1.97 3.30 25.40
C GLN A 426 -3.02 3.94 26.32
N LYS A 427 -4.10 4.49 25.76
CA LYS A 427 -5.28 4.96 26.51
C LYS A 427 -6.28 3.82 26.66
#